data_AF-A0A532UVU5-F1
#
_entry.id   AF-A0A532UVU5-F1
#
_cell.length_a   1.000
_cell.length_b   1.000
_cell.length_c   1.000
_cell.angle_alpha   90.00
_cell.angle_beta   90.00
_cell.angle_gamma   90.00
#
_symmetry.space_group_name_H-M   'P 1'
#
loop_
_entity.id
_entity.type
_entity.pdbx_description
1 polymer ?
#
loop_
_entity_poly.entity_id
_entity_poly.type
_entity_poly.pdbx_seq_one_letter_code
_entity_poly.pdbx_strand_id
1 'polypeptide(L)'
;MRISSSSWSIDQKRLNFQFGCEIAWEIKGGKIGRMLKNPTYQGITYEFWRSCEAIANADSWVLWGVHNCGKGQPMQVAEMSHGTSPALFKGVTVGIGAGG
;
A
#
# COMPACT_ATOMS: atom_id res chain seq x y z
N MET A 1 3.05 -10.14 -2.17
CA MET A 1 2.14 -9.65 -1.12
C MET A 1 1.02 -8.89 -1.82
N ARG A 2 -0.24 -9.25 -1.62
CA ARG A 2 -1.39 -8.42 -2.06
C ARG A 2 -1.90 -7.65 -0.84
N ILE A 3 -2.19 -6.37 -0.99
CA ILE A 3 -2.33 -5.39 0.11
C ILE A 3 -3.65 -4.62 -0.02
N SER A 4 -4.40 -4.48 1.08
CA SER A 4 -5.53 -3.54 1.25
C SER A 4 -5.16 -2.53 2.34
N SER A 5 -5.04 -1.24 2.01
CA SER A 5 -4.51 -0.20 2.93
C SER A 5 -5.55 0.25 3.97
N SER A 6 -5.18 0.25 5.25
CA SER A 6 -6.02 0.72 6.38
C SER A 6 -5.56 2.04 6.99
N SER A 7 -4.28 2.37 6.89
CA SER A 7 -3.71 3.61 7.42
C SER A 7 -2.50 4.06 6.61
N TRP A 8 -2.22 5.37 6.62
CA TRP A 8 -1.10 5.95 5.90
C TRP A 8 -0.56 7.18 6.64
N SER A 9 0.76 7.35 6.57
CA SER A 9 1.47 8.53 7.05
C SER A 9 2.60 8.86 6.10
N ILE A 10 2.77 10.15 5.80
CA ILE A 10 3.82 10.68 4.93
C ILE A 10 4.40 11.92 5.61
N ASP A 11 5.73 12.04 5.63
CA ASP A 11 6.40 13.19 6.23
C ASP A 11 6.21 14.48 5.41
N GLN A 12 6.52 15.63 6.04
CA GLN A 12 6.34 16.94 5.39
C GLN A 12 7.15 17.09 4.10
N LYS A 13 8.33 16.47 4.06
CA LYS A 13 9.20 16.46 2.89
C LYS A 13 8.75 15.48 1.80
N ARG A 14 7.73 14.65 2.08
CA ARG A 14 7.22 13.57 1.22
C ARG A 14 8.28 12.54 0.83
N LEU A 15 9.33 12.45 1.64
CA LEU A 15 10.42 11.50 1.47
C LEU A 15 10.09 10.20 2.15
N ASN A 16 9.55 10.22 3.36
CA ASN A 16 9.29 9.03 4.16
C ASN A 16 7.80 8.73 4.18
N PHE A 17 7.45 7.46 3.97
CA PHE A 17 6.08 7.00 4.12
C PHE A 17 6.00 5.74 4.96
N GLN A 18 4.83 5.54 5.57
CA GLN A 18 4.44 4.28 6.19
C GLN A 18 2.95 4.04 5.91
N PHE A 19 2.63 2.84 5.46
CA PHE A 19 1.27 2.42 5.20
C PHE A 19 0.98 1.14 5.98
N GLY A 20 -0.16 1.13 6.67
CA GLY A 20 -0.76 -0.05 7.27
C GLY A 20 -1.73 -0.69 6.30
N CYS A 21 -1.82 -2.01 6.35
CA CYS A 21 -2.75 -2.79 5.57
C CYS A 21 -3.65 -3.60 6.51
N GLU A 22 -4.85 -3.95 6.10
CA GLU A 22 -5.72 -4.85 6.86
C GLU A 22 -5.22 -6.29 6.75
N ILE A 23 -4.91 -6.70 5.51
CA ILE A 23 -4.59 -8.08 5.15
C ILE A 23 -3.43 -8.10 4.16
N ALA A 24 -2.59 -9.12 4.30
CA ALA A 24 -1.68 -9.54 3.26
C ALA A 24 -1.65 -11.05 3.08
N TRP A 25 -1.08 -11.47 1.95
CA TRP A 25 -0.80 -12.88 1.69
C TRP A 25 0.66 -13.08 1.35
N GLU A 26 1.27 -14.08 1.99
CA GLU A 26 2.59 -14.58 1.64
C GLU A 26 2.54 -15.30 0.30
N ILE A 27 3.56 -15.11 -0.53
CA ILE A 27 3.71 -15.84 -1.80
C ILE A 27 5.04 -16.58 -1.74
N LYS A 28 5.00 -17.92 -1.89
CA LYS A 28 6.19 -18.79 -1.90
C LYS A 28 6.11 -19.71 -3.11
N GLY A 29 7.16 -19.73 -3.93
CA GLY A 29 7.19 -20.52 -5.17
C GLY A 29 6.02 -20.22 -6.11
N GLY A 30 5.61 -18.94 -6.20
CA GLY A 30 4.47 -18.52 -7.03
C GLY A 30 3.08 -18.87 -6.49
N LYS A 31 2.98 -19.51 -5.31
CA LYS A 31 1.70 -19.89 -4.70
C LYS A 31 1.37 -18.99 -3.52
N ILE A 32 0.10 -18.60 -3.42
CA ILE A 32 -0.45 -17.89 -2.26
C ILE A 32 -0.46 -18.85 -1.07
N GLY A 33 0.17 -18.43 0.03
CA GLY A 33 0.26 -19.16 1.27
C GLY A 33 -0.47 -18.44 2.39
N ARG A 34 0.23 -18.22 3.51
CA ARG A 34 -0.36 -17.72 4.75
C ARG A 34 -0.92 -16.30 4.60
N MET A 35 -2.10 -16.09 5.18
CA MET A 35 -2.68 -14.76 5.40
C MET A 35 -2.04 -14.09 6.61
N LEU A 36 -1.60 -12.85 6.45
CA LEU A 36 -1.04 -11.99 7.49
C LEU A 36 -2.05 -10.88 7.79
N LYS A 37 -2.26 -10.57 9.06
CA LYS A 37 -3.15 -9.49 9.50
C LYS A 37 -2.32 -8.28 9.89
N ASN A 38 -2.87 -7.09 9.65
CA ASN A 38 -2.28 -5.81 10.05
C ASN A 38 -0.80 -5.60 9.67
N PRO A 39 -0.35 -6.00 8.46
CA PRO A 39 1.02 -5.74 8.07
C PRO A 39 1.20 -4.26 7.73
N THR A 40 2.40 -3.75 7.95
CA THR A 40 2.82 -2.42 7.54
C THR A 40 3.95 -2.52 6.53
N TYR A 41 4.08 -1.50 5.69
CA TYR A 41 5.24 -1.31 4.84
C TYR A 41 5.63 0.16 4.85
N GLN A 42 6.92 0.40 4.75
CA GLN A 42 7.50 1.74 4.86
C GLN A 42 8.72 1.89 3.96
N GLY A 43 9.09 3.12 3.69
CA GLY A 43 10.31 3.40 2.95
C GLY A 43 10.43 4.84 2.51
N ILE A 44 11.44 5.08 1.67
CA ILE A 44 11.65 6.36 1.02
C ILE A 44 10.89 6.36 -0.31
N THR A 45 10.03 7.36 -0.53
CA THR A 45 9.10 7.44 -1.67
C THR A 45 9.78 7.17 -3.01
N TYR A 46 10.88 7.86 -3.30
CA TYR A 46 11.55 7.70 -4.60
C TYR A 46 12.26 6.35 -4.75
N GLU A 47 12.75 5.76 -3.67
CA GLU A 47 13.39 4.43 -3.70
C GLU A 47 12.35 3.34 -3.91
N PHE A 48 11.20 3.46 -3.24
CA PHE A 48 10.06 2.56 -3.42
C PHE A 48 9.57 2.56 -4.86
N TRP A 49 9.34 3.74 -5.45
CA TRP A 49 8.90 3.81 -6.84
C TRP A 49 9.98 3.34 -7.83
N ARG A 50 11.27 3.54 -7.53
CA ARG A 50 12.37 2.98 -8.33
C ARG A 50 12.47 1.46 -8.23
N SER A 51 11.94 0.83 -7.18
CA SER A 51 11.94 -0.62 -7.03
C SER A 51 10.73 -1.32 -7.67
N CYS A 52 9.89 -0.56 -8.38
CA CYS A 52 8.80 -1.09 -9.20
C CYS A 52 9.38 -1.86 -10.39
N GLU A 53 9.15 -3.17 -10.42
CA GLU A 53 9.65 -4.06 -11.47
C GLU A 53 8.60 -4.35 -12.54
N ALA A 54 7.32 -4.40 -12.15
CA ALA A 54 6.23 -4.69 -13.07
C ALA A 54 4.93 -4.04 -12.61
N ILE A 55 4.09 -3.68 -13.58
CA ILE A 55 2.73 -3.19 -13.39
C ILE A 55 1.82 -4.07 -14.25
N ALA A 56 0.71 -4.55 -13.68
CA ALA A 56 -0.25 -5.36 -14.41
C ALA A 56 -0.97 -4.53 -15.50
N ASN A 57 -1.46 -5.24 -16.52
CA ASN A 57 -2.06 -4.62 -17.71
C ASN A 57 -3.36 -3.84 -17.39
N ALA A 58 -3.89 -3.15 -18.41
CA ALA A 58 -5.09 -2.35 -18.28
C ALA A 58 -6.31 -3.16 -17.80
N ASP A 59 -6.42 -4.43 -18.18
CA ASP A 59 -7.51 -5.32 -17.75
C ASP A 59 -7.53 -5.55 -16.23
N SER A 60 -6.39 -5.37 -15.56
CA SER A 60 -6.25 -5.52 -14.11
C SER A 60 -6.45 -4.20 -13.34
N TRP A 61 -6.66 -3.09 -14.04
CA TRP A 61 -6.86 -1.79 -13.43
C TRP A 61 -8.25 -1.69 -12.80
N VAL A 62 -8.30 -1.18 -11.57
CA VAL A 62 -9.54 -1.00 -10.82
C VAL A 62 -9.60 0.40 -10.26
N LEU A 63 -10.76 1.05 -10.38
CA LEU A 63 -11.07 2.30 -9.71
C LEU A 63 -11.52 2.02 -8.28
N TRP A 64 -10.74 2.46 -7.29
CA TRP A 64 -11.09 2.32 -5.89
C TRP A 64 -11.71 3.62 -5.39
N GLY A 65 -12.94 3.55 -4.91
CA GLY A 65 -13.56 4.66 -4.20
C GLY A 65 -12.89 4.87 -2.85
N VAL A 66 -12.59 6.12 -2.51
CA VAL A 66 -12.06 6.48 -1.19
C VAL A 66 -13.05 7.45 -0.56
N HIS A 67 -13.62 7.08 0.59
CA HIS A 67 -14.68 7.87 1.24
C HIS A 67 -14.20 9.22 1.79
N ASN A 68 -12.89 9.49 1.81
CA ASN A 68 -12.34 10.78 2.24
C ASN A 68 -10.97 11.05 1.60
N CYS A 69 -10.60 12.34 1.54
CA CYS A 69 -9.31 12.81 1.03
C CYS A 69 -8.15 12.59 2.03
N GLY A 70 -8.46 12.28 3.29
CA GLY A 70 -7.46 12.16 4.37
C GLY A 70 -6.68 13.45 4.66
N LYS A 71 -7.19 14.63 4.27
CA LYS A 71 -6.53 15.94 4.40
C LYS A 71 -7.28 16.88 5.34
N GLY A 72 -6.53 17.76 6.00
CA GLY A 72 -7.04 18.85 6.83
C GLY A 72 -7.22 18.48 8.31
N GLN A 73 -7.07 19.48 9.18
CA GLN A 73 -7.56 19.40 10.57
C GLN A 73 -8.29 20.71 10.91
N PRO A 74 -9.64 20.72 10.97
CA PRO A 74 -10.56 19.58 10.86
C PRO A 74 -10.57 18.90 9.47
N MET A 75 -10.94 17.61 9.44
CA MET A 75 -10.96 16.79 8.22
C MET A 75 -11.82 17.42 7.12
N GLN A 76 -11.25 17.57 5.93
CA GLN A 76 -11.98 17.98 4.74
C GLN A 76 -12.37 16.74 3.93
N VAL A 77 -13.68 16.53 3.78
CA VAL A 77 -14.24 15.43 3.00
C VAL A 77 -14.50 15.93 1.59
N ALA A 78 -13.96 15.22 0.61
CA ALA A 78 -14.27 15.37 -0.81
C ALA A 78 -14.46 13.96 -1.38
N GLU A 79 -15.34 13.82 -2.37
CA GLU A 79 -15.46 12.57 -3.12
C GLU A 79 -14.21 12.37 -3.96
N MET A 80 -13.52 11.24 -3.76
CA MET A 80 -12.29 10.93 -4.45
C MET A 80 -12.27 9.45 -4.86
N SER A 81 -11.61 9.20 -5.98
CA SER A 81 -11.35 7.85 -6.45
C SER A 81 -9.88 7.74 -6.85
N HIS A 82 -9.26 6.61 -6.54
CA HIS A 82 -7.90 6.29 -6.96
C HIS A 82 -7.91 5.03 -7.82
N GLY A 83 -7.56 5.20 -9.09
CA GLY A 83 -7.32 4.07 -9.98
C GLY A 83 -5.98 3.43 -9.66
N THR A 84 -5.94 2.10 -9.50
CA THR A 84 -4.68 1.38 -9.39
C THR A 84 -4.75 0.01 -10.05
N SER A 85 -3.60 -0.41 -10.58
CA SER A 85 -3.36 -1.75 -11.09
C SER A 85 -2.39 -2.46 -10.14
N PRO A 86 -2.50 -3.79 -9.93
CA PRO A 86 -1.51 -4.54 -9.19
C PRO A 86 -0.09 -4.28 -9.72
N ALA A 87 0.85 -4.01 -8.80
CA ALA A 87 2.24 -3.75 -9.14
C ALA A 87 3.18 -4.57 -8.25
N LEU A 88 4.35 -4.90 -8.80
CA LEU A 88 5.40 -5.66 -8.14
C LEU A 88 6.54 -4.71 -7.75
N PHE A 89 6.80 -4.63 -6.45
CA PHE A 89 7.91 -3.86 -5.89
C PHE A 89 8.89 -4.81 -5.19
N LYS A 90 10.19 -4.61 -5.39
CA LYS A 90 11.26 -5.40 -4.74
C LYS A 90 11.94 -4.62 -3.62
N GLY A 91 12.50 -5.36 -2.65
CA GLY A 91 13.28 -4.77 -1.55
C GLY A 91 12.49 -3.83 -0.63
N VAL A 92 11.16 -3.97 -0.57
CA VAL A 92 10.31 -3.13 0.29
C VAL A 92 10.41 -3.61 1.73
N THR A 93 10.69 -2.69 2.65
CA THR A 93 10.68 -2.97 4.09
C THR A 93 9.24 -3.17 4.56
N VAL A 94 8.96 -4.37 5.07
CA VAL A 94 7.67 -4.74 5.65
C VAL A 94 7.82 -4.96 7.15
N GLY A 95 6.96 -4.33 7.94
CA GLY A 95 6.85 -4.53 9.38
C GLY A 95 5.56 -5.30 9.66
N ILE A 96 5.64 -6.50 10.22
CA ILE A 96 4.44 -7.16 10.74
C ILE A 96 4.18 -6.49 12.09
N GLY A 97 3.08 -5.74 12.22
CA GLY A 97 2.68 -5.17 13.51
C GLY A 97 2.67 -6.29 14.56
N ALA A 98 3.35 -6.08 15.68
CA ALA A 98 3.56 -7.10 16.71
C ALA A 98 2.24 -7.76 17.12
N GLY A 99 2.09 -9.03 16.76
CA GLY A 99 1.06 -9.93 17.24
C GLY A 99 1.74 -11.17 17.80
N GLY A 100 2.16 -11.06 19.07
CA GLY A 100 2.20 -12.19 20.00
C GLY A 100 0.95 -12.10 20.86
#